data_AF-A0A444HQU6-F1
#
_entry.id   AF-A0A444HQU6-F1
#
_cell.length_a   1.000
_cell.length_b   1.000
_cell.length_c   1.000
_cell.angle_alpha   90.00
_cell.angle_beta   90.00
_cell.angle_gamma   90.00
#
_symmetry.space_group_name_H-M   'P 1'
#
loop_
_entity.id
_entity.type
_entity.pdbx_description
1 polymer ?
#
loop_
_entity_poly.entity_id
_entity_poly.type
_entity_poly.pdbx_seq_one_letter_code
_entity_poly.pdbx_strand_id
1 'polypeptide(L)'
;MVTDFAALSEREFASALEALTDDELFELMADLEQRSEALRRTSPTDELFAKIALTESAIERRFPGQMLLPYKEWKNRPDHLTLQ
;
A
#
# COMPACT_ATOMS: atom_id res chain seq x y z
N MET A 1 -1.65 -9.65 9.96
CA MET A 1 -1.63 -8.94 11.26
C MET A 1 -2.15 -7.53 10.96
N VAL A 2 -3.29 -7.08 11.53
CA VAL A 2 -3.79 -5.73 11.24
C VAL A 2 -3.02 -4.74 12.11
N THR A 3 -1.87 -4.32 11.62
CA THR A 3 -1.08 -3.26 12.24
C THR A 3 -1.79 -1.94 11.93
N ASP A 4 -2.13 -1.16 12.96
CA ASP A 4 -2.73 0.15 12.76
C ASP A 4 -1.67 1.14 12.27
N PHE A 5 -1.46 1.13 10.96
CA PHE A 5 -0.53 2.02 10.27
C PHE A 5 -1.00 3.48 10.25
N ALA A 6 -2.26 3.77 10.64
CA ALA A 6 -2.76 5.13 10.66
C ALA A 6 -2.06 5.98 11.74
N ALA A 7 -1.67 5.39 12.86
CA ALA A 7 -1.02 6.10 13.96
C ALA A 7 0.50 6.28 13.79
N LEU A 8 1.13 5.62 12.82
CA LEU A 8 2.58 5.69 12.63
C LEU A 8 2.99 6.98 11.91
N SER A 9 4.10 7.57 12.34
CA SER A 9 4.81 8.58 11.54
C SER A 9 5.33 7.98 10.24
N GLU A 10 5.62 8.83 9.24
CA GLU A 10 6.19 8.40 7.95
C GLU A 10 7.47 7.55 8.12
N ARG A 11 8.33 7.88 9.09
CA ARG A 11 9.57 7.16 9.34
C ARG A 11 9.33 5.78 9.95
N GLU A 12 8.41 5.70 10.91
CA GLU A 12 8.03 4.42 11.53
C GLU A 12 7.32 3.52 10.52
N PHE A 13 6.45 4.11 9.71
CA PHE A 13 5.78 3.43 8.60
C PHE A 13 6.80 2.86 7.62
N ALA A 14 7.74 3.67 7.12
CA ALA A 14 8.78 3.21 6.20
C ALA A 14 9.64 2.09 6.79
N SER A 15 9.93 2.14 8.09
CA SER A 15 10.68 1.09 8.79
C SER A 15 9.88 -0.22 8.90
N ALA A 16 8.56 -0.11 9.14
CA ALA A 16 7.68 -1.27 9.22
C ALA A 16 7.47 -1.95 7.86
N LEU A 17 7.47 -1.18 6.75
CA LEU A 17 7.37 -1.75 5.41
C LEU A 17 8.45 -2.80 5.15
N GLU A 18 9.69 -2.56 5.58
CA GLU A 18 10.82 -3.47 5.37
C GLU A 18 10.61 -4.87 5.98
N ALA A 19 9.74 -5.00 6.98
CA ALA A 19 9.42 -6.28 7.61
C ALA A 19 8.27 -7.05 6.92
N LEU A 20 7.51 -6.40 6.04
CA LEU A 20 6.38 -7.02 5.35
C LEU A 20 6.88 -7.93 4.21
N THR A 21 6.20 -9.06 4.04
CA THR A 21 6.32 -9.85 2.81
C THR A 21 5.80 -9.08 1.59
N ASP A 22 6.02 -9.61 0.39
CA ASP A 22 5.52 -8.99 -0.84
C ASP A 22 3.99 -8.95 -0.87
N ASP A 23 3.33 -10.06 -0.50
CA ASP A 23 1.87 -10.13 -0.46
C ASP A 23 1.30 -9.17 0.60
N GLU A 24 1.88 -9.10 1.80
CA GLU A 24 1.43 -8.14 2.83
C GLU A 24 1.64 -6.67 2.41
N LEU A 25 2.71 -6.38 1.66
CA LEU A 25 2.94 -5.05 1.11
C LEU A 25 1.89 -4.69 0.04
N PHE A 26 1.51 -5.66 -0.78
CA PHE A 26 0.46 -5.47 -1.80
C PHE A 26 -0.93 -5.33 -1.18
N GLU A 27 -1.26 -6.11 -0.14
CA GLU A 27 -2.49 -5.95 0.63
C GLU A 27 -2.58 -4.56 1.27
N LEU A 28 -1.48 -4.08 1.86
CA LEU A 28 -1.39 -2.74 2.43
C LEU A 28 -1.59 -1.65 1.37
N MET A 29 -0.97 -1.77 0.20
CA MET A 29 -1.17 -0.83 -0.91
C MET A 29 -2.65 -0.78 -1.34
N ALA A 30 -3.31 -1.94 -1.43
CA ALA A 30 -4.72 -2.02 -1.79
C ALA A 30 -5.64 -1.36 -0.74
N ASP A 31 -5.39 -1.57 0.56
CA ASP A 31 -6.12 -0.91 1.65
C ASP A 31 -5.92 0.62 1.62
N LEU A 32 -4.70 1.09 1.40
CA LEU A 32 -4.41 2.53 1.28
C LEU A 32 -5.12 3.18 0.08
N GLU A 33 -5.16 2.51 -1.08
CA GLU A 33 -5.93 2.95 -2.25
C GLU A 33 -7.43 3.04 -1.94
N GLN A 34 -7.98 2.03 -1.26
CA GLN A 34 -9.40 2.01 -0.90
C GLN A 34 -9.76 3.14 0.08
N ARG A 35 -8.93 3.36 1.11
CA ARG A 35 -9.10 4.48 2.05
C ARG A 35 -9.01 5.83 1.34
N SER A 36 -8.10 5.96 0.38
CA SER A 36 -7.94 7.20 -0.40
C SER A 36 -9.19 7.51 -1.22
N GLU A 37 -9.76 6.49 -1.86
CA GLU A 37 -11.02 6.65 -2.61
C GLU A 37 -12.22 6.98 -1.69
N ALA A 38 -12.27 6.41 -0.49
CA ALA A 38 -13.28 6.76 0.50
C ALA A 38 -13.12 8.23 1.00
N LEU A 39 -11.89 8.67 1.28
CA LEU A 39 -11.59 10.02 1.76
C LEU A 39 -11.68 11.11 0.70
N ARG A 40 -11.59 10.78 -0.60
CA ARG A 40 -11.89 11.74 -1.68
C ARG A 40 -13.29 12.38 -1.53
N ARG A 41 -14.20 11.73 -0.80
CA ARG A 41 -15.54 12.26 -0.48
C ARG A 41 -15.56 13.22 0.72
N THR A 42 -14.48 13.28 1.49
CA THR A 42 -14.32 14.07 2.73
C THR A 42 -12.88 14.55 2.87
N SER A 43 -12.42 15.47 2.00
CA SER A 43 -11.08 16.10 1.97
C SER A 43 -9.87 15.15 2.14
N PRO A 44 -9.02 14.99 1.12
CA PRO A 44 -7.85 14.11 1.24
C PRO A 44 -6.92 14.54 2.39
N THR A 45 -6.43 13.59 3.17
CA THR A 45 -5.38 13.83 4.17
C THR A 45 -4.01 13.65 3.52
N ASP A 46 -3.16 14.68 3.54
CA ASP A 46 -1.78 14.65 3.00
C ASP A 46 -0.98 13.44 3.50
N GLU A 47 -1.21 13.03 4.75
CA GLU A 47 -0.59 11.87 5.38
C GLU A 47 -0.89 10.54 4.65
N LEU A 48 -2.11 10.36 4.14
CA LEU A 48 -2.47 9.13 3.42
C LEU A 48 -1.73 9.06 2.08
N PHE A 49 -1.60 10.19 1.38
CA PHE A 49 -0.81 10.24 0.15
C PHE A 49 0.68 9.99 0.40
N ALA A 50 1.23 10.50 1.51
CA ALA A 50 2.60 10.19 1.91
C ALA A 50 2.79 8.68 2.15
N LYS A 51 1.84 8.02 2.84
CA LYS A 51 1.87 6.56 3.08
C LYS A 51 1.75 5.75 1.80
N ILE A 52 0.92 6.18 0.84
CA ILE A 52 0.87 5.58 -0.50
C ILE A 52 2.23 5.70 -1.18
N ALA A 53 2.81 6.90 -1.28
CA ALA A 53 4.09 7.13 -1.94
C ALA A 53 5.25 6.33 -1.30
N LEU A 54 5.25 6.18 0.03
CA LEU A 54 6.22 5.35 0.74
C LEU A 54 6.04 3.86 0.41
N THR A 55 4.81 3.39 0.27
CA THR A 55 4.48 2.01 -0.11
C THR A 55 4.90 1.74 -1.56
N GLU A 56 4.61 2.67 -2.49
CA GLU A 56 5.08 2.59 -3.88
C GLU A 56 6.62 2.52 -3.96
N SER A 57 7.30 3.33 -3.15
CA SER A 57 8.76 3.33 -3.07
C SER A 57 9.31 2.01 -2.52
N ALA A 58 8.62 1.39 -1.55
CA ALA A 58 9.01 0.07 -1.04
C ALA A 58 8.82 -1.03 -2.09
N ILE A 59 7.75 -0.97 -2.89
CA ILE A 59 7.54 -1.89 -4.02
C ILE A 59 8.67 -1.74 -5.04
N GLU A 60 9.01 -0.53 -5.44
CA GLU A 60 10.11 -0.28 -6.39
C GLU A 60 11.47 -0.75 -5.87
N ARG A 61 11.75 -0.62 -4.55
CA ARG A 61 12.98 -1.15 -3.95
C ARG A 61 13.08 -2.68 -4.05
N ARG A 62 11.94 -3.39 -3.95
CA ARG A 62 11.89 -4.86 -4.03
C ARG A 62 11.89 -5.37 -5.47
N PHE A 63 11.31 -4.60 -6.38
CA PHE A 63 11.22 -4.93 -7.81
C PHE A 63 11.78 -3.80 -8.69
N PRO A 64 13.11 -3.56 -8.66
CA PRO A 64 13.71 -2.43 -9.36
C PRO A 64 13.39 -2.41 -10.85
N GLY A 65 12.94 -1.26 -11.35
CA GLY A 65 12.61 -1.01 -12.75
C GLY A 65 11.23 -1.54 -13.18
N GLN A 66 10.44 -2.12 -12.26
CA GLN A 66 9.12 -2.65 -12.56
C GLN A 66 7.98 -1.74 -12.12
N MET A 67 8.26 -0.66 -11.38
CA MET A 67 7.25 0.25 -10.85
C MET A 67 6.16 -0.54 -10.10
N LEU A 68 4.88 -0.22 -10.35
CA LEU A 68 3.74 -0.92 -9.78
C LEU A 68 3.28 -2.15 -10.58
N LEU A 69 4.06 -2.63 -11.56
CA LEU A 69 3.67 -3.81 -12.35
C LEU A 69 3.44 -5.05 -11.47
N PRO A 70 4.32 -5.41 -10.50
CA PRO A 70 4.12 -6.58 -9.65
C PRO A 70 2.82 -6.51 -8.83
N TYR A 71 2.50 -5.32 -8.29
CA TYR A 71 1.26 -5.08 -7.57
C TYR A 71 0.03 -5.22 -8.48
N LYS A 72 0.07 -4.70 -9.71
CA LYS A 72 -1.03 -4.83 -10.67
C LYS A 72 -1.28 -6.29 -11.04
N GLU A 73 -0.22 -7.05 -11.30
CA GLU A 73 -0.33 -8.49 -11.59
C GLU A 73 -0.90 -9.26 -10.39
N TRP A 74 -0.46 -8.93 -9.17
CA TRP A 74 -1.02 -9.50 -7.94
C TRP A 74 -2.51 -9.20 -7.78
N LYS A 75 -2.92 -7.94 -7.99
CA LYS A 75 -4.31 -7.49 -7.86
C LYS A 75 -5.26 -8.14 -8.87
N ASN A 76 -4.74 -8.51 -10.05
CA ASN A 76 -5.50 -9.16 -11.11
C ASN A 76 -5.59 -10.69 -10.97
N ARG A 77 -5.01 -11.29 -9.92
CA ARG A 77 -5.08 -12.73 -9.73
C ARG A 77 -6.53 -13.18 -9.46
N PRO A 78 -6.95 -14.36 -9.95
CA PRO A 78 -8.35 -14.82 -9.85
C PRO A 78 -8.88 -14.99 -8.42
N ASP A 79 -7.99 -15.30 -7.47
CA ASP A 79 -8.29 -15.40 -6.04
C ASP A 79 -8.66 -14.04 -5.42
N HIS A 80 -8.01 -12.96 -5.83
CA HIS A 80 -8.31 -11.60 -5.34
C HIS A 80 -9.54 -10.95 -5.99
N LEU A 81 -9.92 -11.37 -7.20
CA LEU A 81 -11.10 -10.84 -7.91
C LEU A 81 -12.44 -11.37 -7.36
N THR A 82 -12.43 -12.37 -6.48
CA THR A 82 -13.66 -12.97 -5.92
C THR A 82 -14.15 -12.31 -4.63
N LEU A 83 -13.42 -11.34 -4.08
CA LEU A 83 -13.72 -10.68 -2.80
C LEU A 83 -13.90 -9.15 -2.90
N GLN A 84 -14.02 -8.57 -4.10
CA GLN A 84 -14.28 -7.13 -4.31
C GLN A 84 -15.77 -6.81 -4.50
#